data_AF-A0A0Q8GFG4-F1
#
_entry.id   AF-A0A0Q8GFG4-F1
#
_cell.length_a   1.000
_cell.length_b   1.000
_cell.length_c   1.000
_cell.angle_alpha   90.00
_cell.angle_beta   90.00
_cell.angle_gamma   90.00
#
_symmetry.space_group_name_H-M   'P 1'
#
loop_
_entity.id
_entity.type
_entity.pdbx_description
1 polymer ?
#
loop_
_entity_poly.entity_id
_entity_poly.type
_entity_poly.pdbx_seq_one_letter_code
_entity_poly.pdbx_strand_id
1 'polypeptide(L)'
;MDATPYLLVQLSDPHITHPGRLISGRVDTAAALRHAVDRVLQVRPRPVAVLISGDLVDAGHPSEYAQLRDLLAPLTAAGLPLALLPGNHDARAPLQETFAGISGVQCGAPGHAAIQYALDLPGPLRLVVLDSLMPGRPEGGFDASRLSQAQALLAERPATPTIVALHHPPHGTGLAAMDAMGLQQGLTEFEGLIASHPQVDRVVCGHLHRMTLGRIAHASVISAPSTAHQVALDLAPDAPLAIALEPAGWLIHAWGPGMPLVSHLAVAGHHERIPDL
;
A
#
# COMPACT_ATOMS: atom_id res chain seq x y z
N MET A 1 -15.83 -5.44 28.30
CA MET A 1 -15.83 -5.00 26.90
C MET A 1 -14.68 -5.71 26.22
N ASP A 2 -14.91 -6.27 25.04
CA ASP A 2 -13.84 -6.92 24.27
C ASP A 2 -12.76 -5.88 23.95
N ALA A 3 -11.55 -6.11 24.45
CA ALA A 3 -10.39 -5.22 24.26
C ALA A 3 -9.55 -5.64 23.05
N THR A 4 -10.02 -6.61 22.25
CA THR A 4 -9.32 -7.09 21.07
C THR A 4 -9.23 -5.98 20.00
N PRO A 5 -8.01 -5.61 19.55
CA PRO A 5 -7.87 -4.62 18.49
C PRO A 5 -8.26 -5.19 17.13
N TYR A 6 -8.70 -4.31 16.24
CA TYR A 6 -8.82 -4.57 14.81
C TYR A 6 -7.48 -4.30 14.14
N LEU A 7 -7.11 -5.10 13.14
CA LEU A 7 -5.85 -4.95 12.41
C LEU A 7 -6.08 -4.86 10.90
N LEU A 8 -5.45 -3.88 10.25
CA LEU A 8 -5.26 -3.80 8.81
C LEU A 8 -3.79 -4.08 8.53
N VAL A 9 -3.50 -5.10 7.72
CA VAL A 9 -2.13 -5.35 7.26
C VAL A 9 -1.91 -4.62 5.95
N GLN A 10 -0.81 -3.87 5.82
CA GLN A 10 -0.39 -3.24 4.57
C GLN A 10 0.87 -3.91 4.05
N LEU A 11 0.75 -4.60 2.92
CA LEU A 11 1.87 -5.02 2.08
C LEU A 11 2.11 -3.94 1.02
N SER A 12 3.32 -3.84 0.50
CA SER A 12 3.62 -2.91 -0.58
C SER A 12 4.74 -3.43 -1.49
N ASP A 13 4.74 -2.93 -2.72
CA ASP A 13 5.79 -3.07 -3.71
C ASP A 13 6.31 -4.52 -3.84
N PRO A 14 5.44 -5.52 -4.05
CA PRO A 14 5.89 -6.89 -4.24
C PRO A 14 6.68 -7.07 -5.54
N HIS A 15 6.47 -6.24 -6.58
CA HIS A 15 7.16 -6.36 -7.89
C HIS A 15 7.14 -7.80 -8.42
N ILE A 16 5.95 -8.41 -8.50
CA ILE A 16 5.85 -9.76 -9.05
C ILE A 16 6.28 -9.72 -10.51
N THR A 17 7.36 -10.43 -10.81
CA THR A 17 7.90 -10.57 -12.16
C THR A 17 7.27 -11.77 -12.85
N HIS A 18 7.59 -11.97 -14.13
CA HIS A 18 7.34 -13.25 -14.81
C HIS A 18 7.87 -14.46 -13.99
N PRO A 19 7.19 -15.62 -14.03
CA PRO A 19 7.63 -16.84 -13.35
C PRO A 19 9.09 -17.20 -13.66
N GLY A 20 9.87 -17.45 -12.60
CA GLY A 20 11.29 -17.81 -12.70
C GLY A 20 12.25 -16.65 -12.97
N ARG A 21 11.76 -15.41 -13.11
CA ARG A 21 12.60 -14.21 -13.23
C ARG A 21 12.94 -13.66 -11.84
N LEU A 22 14.15 -13.14 -11.70
CA LEU A 22 14.62 -12.46 -10.49
C LEU A 22 14.85 -10.98 -10.79
N ILE A 23 14.47 -10.09 -9.88
CA ILE A 23 14.88 -8.68 -9.94
C ILE A 23 16.40 -8.61 -9.74
N SER A 24 17.07 -7.90 -10.66
CA SER A 24 18.53 -7.76 -10.73
C SER A 24 19.31 -9.10 -10.67
N GLY A 25 18.68 -10.21 -11.08
CA GLY A 25 19.29 -11.55 -10.99
C GLY A 25 19.49 -12.07 -9.55
N ARG A 26 18.93 -11.40 -8.54
CA ARG A 26 19.19 -11.68 -7.12
C ARG A 26 17.96 -11.85 -6.25
N VAL A 27 16.86 -11.17 -6.56
CA VAL A 27 15.68 -11.10 -5.68
C VAL A 27 14.55 -11.92 -6.28
N ASP A 28 14.14 -12.96 -5.57
CA ASP A 28 12.95 -13.76 -5.88
C ASP A 28 11.73 -13.12 -5.23
N THR A 29 11.02 -12.27 -5.98
CA THR A 29 9.87 -11.52 -5.49
C THR A 29 8.67 -12.42 -5.21
N ALA A 30 8.52 -13.53 -5.94
CA ALA A 30 7.45 -14.50 -5.70
C ALA A 30 7.67 -15.26 -4.38
N ALA A 31 8.90 -15.68 -4.08
CA ALA A 31 9.23 -16.30 -2.79
C ALA A 31 9.05 -15.30 -1.64
N ALA A 32 9.46 -14.05 -1.83
CA ALA A 32 9.33 -13.00 -0.83
C ALA A 32 7.86 -12.67 -0.51
N LEU A 33 7.00 -12.51 -1.53
CA LEU A 33 5.57 -12.31 -1.33
C LEU A 33 4.91 -13.54 -0.67
N ARG A 34 5.29 -14.76 -1.07
CA ARG A 34 4.79 -15.98 -0.42
C ARG A 34 5.11 -15.99 1.08
N HIS A 35 6.34 -15.62 1.44
CA HIS A 35 6.72 -15.47 2.84
C HIS A 35 5.85 -14.44 3.56
N ALA A 36 5.66 -13.25 2.98
CA ALA A 36 4.80 -12.22 3.56
C ALA A 36 3.35 -12.73 3.76
N VAL A 37 2.77 -13.38 2.75
CA VAL A 37 1.43 -14.00 2.80
C VAL A 37 1.32 -15.01 3.95
N ASP A 38 2.29 -15.91 4.08
CA ASP A 38 2.33 -16.89 5.18
C ASP A 38 2.38 -16.22 6.55
N ARG A 39 3.10 -15.09 6.66
CA ARG A 39 3.19 -14.30 7.89
C ARG A 39 1.90 -13.56 8.19
N VAL A 40 1.21 -13.00 7.19
CA VAL A 40 -0.10 -12.36 7.35
C VAL A 40 -1.12 -13.37 7.91
N LEU A 41 -1.13 -14.60 7.40
CA LEU A 41 -2.02 -15.67 7.88
C LEU A 41 -1.77 -16.06 9.35
N GLN A 42 -0.60 -15.73 9.91
CA GLN A 42 -0.23 -16.02 11.28
C GLN A 42 -0.46 -14.84 12.24
N VAL A 43 -0.84 -13.65 11.74
CA VAL A 43 -1.09 -12.46 12.58
C VAL A 43 -2.26 -12.70 13.54
N ARG A 44 -2.08 -12.29 14.80
CA ARG A 44 -3.09 -12.38 15.86
C ARG A 44 -3.24 -11.03 16.59
N PRO A 45 -4.48 -10.54 16.84
CA PRO A 45 -5.74 -11.09 16.34
C PRO A 45 -5.82 -11.11 14.80
N ARG A 46 -6.78 -11.84 14.25
CA ARG A 46 -6.92 -11.99 12.79
C ARG A 46 -7.14 -10.60 12.14
N PRO A 47 -6.41 -10.25 11.05
CA PRO A 47 -6.66 -9.01 10.33
C PRO A 47 -8.08 -8.90 9.78
N VAL A 48 -8.63 -7.69 9.76
CA VAL A 48 -9.93 -7.40 9.16
C VAL A 48 -9.85 -7.25 7.64
N ALA A 49 -8.68 -6.87 7.12
CA ALA A 49 -8.37 -6.76 5.70
C ALA A 49 -6.85 -6.72 5.47
N VAL A 50 -6.45 -6.88 4.21
CA VAL A 50 -5.07 -6.66 3.73
C VAL A 50 -5.09 -5.62 2.61
N LEU A 51 -4.33 -4.55 2.78
CA LEU A 51 -4.05 -3.56 1.74
C LEU A 51 -2.75 -3.97 1.02
N ILE A 52 -2.74 -3.93 -0.31
CA ILE A 52 -1.50 -3.96 -1.10
C ILE A 52 -1.36 -2.64 -1.86
N SER A 53 -0.41 -1.79 -1.44
CA SER A 53 -0.33 -0.37 -1.79
C SER A 53 0.48 -0.04 -3.06
N GLY A 54 0.29 -0.80 -4.13
CA GLY A 54 0.89 -0.55 -5.45
C GLY A 54 2.18 -1.31 -5.74
N ASP A 55 2.66 -1.11 -6.97
CA ASP A 55 3.69 -1.88 -7.66
C ASP A 55 3.51 -3.39 -7.46
N LEU A 56 2.27 -3.82 -7.75
CA LEU A 56 1.82 -5.19 -7.55
C LEU A 56 2.59 -6.18 -8.43
N VAL A 57 2.93 -5.73 -9.64
CA VAL A 57 3.75 -6.44 -10.62
C VAL A 57 4.87 -5.53 -11.11
N ASP A 58 5.88 -6.08 -11.78
CA ASP A 58 7.07 -5.32 -12.18
C ASP A 58 6.95 -4.62 -13.54
N ALA A 59 6.14 -5.14 -14.47
CA ALA A 59 6.06 -4.60 -15.83
C ALA A 59 4.63 -4.42 -16.35
N GLY A 60 3.62 -4.52 -15.48
CA GLY A 60 2.20 -4.41 -15.84
C GLY A 60 1.72 -5.52 -16.76
N HIS A 61 2.46 -6.63 -16.90
CA HIS A 61 2.14 -7.66 -17.88
C HIS A 61 1.07 -8.64 -17.34
N PRO A 62 0.08 -9.08 -18.14
CA PRO A 62 -0.98 -9.97 -17.68
C PRO A 62 -0.51 -11.27 -17.00
N SER A 63 0.61 -11.85 -17.45
CA SER A 63 1.16 -13.07 -16.82
C SER A 63 1.68 -12.83 -15.40
N GLU A 64 2.15 -11.62 -15.11
CA GLU A 64 2.62 -11.25 -13.77
C GLU A 64 1.44 -11.11 -12.82
N TYR A 65 0.34 -10.53 -13.30
CA TYR A 65 -0.92 -10.48 -12.55
C TYR A 65 -1.49 -11.88 -12.29
N ALA A 66 -1.42 -12.79 -13.26
CA ALA A 66 -1.83 -14.18 -13.07
C ALA A 66 -1.02 -14.84 -11.94
N GLN A 67 0.30 -14.64 -11.91
CA GLN A 67 1.15 -15.15 -10.83
C GLN A 67 0.84 -14.47 -9.49
N LEU A 68 0.65 -13.15 -9.46
CA LEU A 68 0.27 -12.40 -8.27
C LEU A 68 -1.04 -12.94 -7.68
N ARG A 69 -2.07 -13.16 -8.51
CA ARG A 69 -3.34 -13.75 -8.09
C ARG A 69 -3.14 -15.09 -7.39
N ASP A 70 -2.31 -15.96 -7.95
CA ASP A 70 -2.05 -17.28 -7.38
C ASP A 70 -1.28 -17.18 -6.04
N LEU A 71 -0.36 -16.21 -5.91
CA LEU A 71 0.36 -15.93 -4.67
C LEU A 71 -0.54 -15.35 -3.56
N LEU A 72 -1.55 -14.56 -3.93
CA LEU A 72 -2.51 -13.97 -2.98
C LEU A 72 -3.69 -14.89 -2.65
N ALA A 73 -3.92 -15.95 -3.42
CA ALA A 73 -5.01 -16.90 -3.24
C ALA A 73 -5.14 -17.50 -1.82
N PRO A 74 -4.05 -17.77 -1.06
CA PRO A 74 -4.16 -18.22 0.32
C PRO A 74 -4.90 -17.23 1.24
N LEU A 75 -4.77 -15.92 1.02
CA LEU A 75 -5.45 -14.90 1.81
C LEU A 75 -6.95 -14.88 1.53
N THR A 76 -7.34 -14.92 0.25
CA THR A 76 -8.76 -14.95 -0.13
C THR A 76 -9.42 -16.26 0.27
N ALA A 77 -8.72 -17.39 0.15
CA ALA A 77 -9.18 -18.70 0.62
C ALA A 77 -9.39 -18.73 2.15
N ALA A 78 -8.57 -18.00 2.90
CA ALA A 78 -8.77 -17.80 4.34
C ALA A 78 -9.94 -16.85 4.66
N GLY A 79 -10.53 -16.19 3.66
CA GLY A 79 -11.62 -15.21 3.79
C GLY A 79 -11.14 -13.83 4.26
N LEU A 80 -9.89 -13.46 3.97
CA LEU A 80 -9.39 -12.10 4.22
C LEU A 80 -9.72 -11.20 3.02
N PRO A 81 -10.43 -10.07 3.24
CA PRO A 81 -10.62 -9.08 2.19
C PRO A 81 -9.30 -8.47 1.75
N LEU A 82 -9.13 -8.26 0.44
CA LEU A 82 -7.97 -7.60 -0.15
C LEU A 82 -8.37 -6.26 -0.77
N ALA A 83 -7.66 -5.19 -0.42
CA ALA A 83 -7.75 -3.88 -1.06
C ALA A 83 -6.49 -3.67 -1.90
N LEU A 84 -6.65 -3.57 -3.21
CA LEU A 84 -5.57 -3.37 -4.17
C LEU A 84 -5.62 -1.97 -4.76
N LEU A 85 -4.46 -1.34 -4.91
CA LEU A 85 -4.29 -0.10 -5.68
C LEU A 85 -3.06 -0.22 -6.58
N PRO A 86 -3.04 0.45 -7.75
CA PRO A 86 -1.91 0.39 -8.68
C PRO A 86 -0.77 1.33 -8.27
N GLY A 87 0.47 0.90 -8.51
CA GLY A 87 1.65 1.78 -8.55
C GLY A 87 2.09 2.13 -9.97
N ASN A 88 3.24 2.77 -10.14
CA ASN A 88 3.75 3.18 -11.45
C ASN A 88 4.20 2.01 -12.34
N HIS A 89 4.49 0.84 -11.77
CA HIS A 89 4.79 -0.39 -12.53
C HIS A 89 3.53 -1.14 -12.98
N ASP A 90 2.35 -0.75 -12.50
CA ASP A 90 1.10 -1.43 -12.79
C ASP A 90 0.38 -0.93 -14.05
N ALA A 91 -0.48 -1.78 -14.60
CA ALA A 91 -1.45 -1.46 -15.63
C ALA A 91 -2.87 -1.73 -15.12
N ARG A 92 -3.73 -0.69 -15.14
CA ARG A 92 -5.09 -0.74 -14.58
C ARG A 92 -5.96 -1.86 -15.16
N ALA A 93 -5.98 -2.01 -16.48
CA ALA A 93 -6.87 -2.96 -17.15
C ALA A 93 -6.49 -4.42 -16.83
N PRO A 94 -5.24 -4.89 -17.03
CA PRO A 94 -4.86 -6.25 -16.64
C PRO A 94 -5.07 -6.55 -15.15
N LEU A 95 -4.84 -5.56 -14.27
CA LEU A 95 -5.11 -5.67 -12.84
C LEU A 95 -6.61 -5.89 -12.57
N GLN A 96 -7.48 -5.03 -13.11
CA GLN A 96 -8.94 -5.15 -12.94
C GLN A 96 -9.46 -6.47 -13.52
N GLU A 97 -9.01 -6.85 -14.71
CA GLU A 97 -9.43 -8.08 -15.40
C GLU A 97 -9.03 -9.33 -14.62
N THR A 98 -7.82 -9.36 -14.05
CA THR A 98 -7.30 -10.53 -13.33
C THR A 98 -8.05 -10.79 -12.03
N PHE A 99 -8.45 -9.73 -11.32
CA PHE A 99 -9.11 -9.84 -10.02
C PHE A 99 -10.64 -9.66 -10.09
N ALA A 100 -11.20 -9.42 -11.29
CA ALA A 100 -12.63 -9.31 -11.49
C ALA A 100 -13.39 -10.56 -10.99
N GLY A 101 -14.42 -10.34 -10.18
CA GLY A 101 -15.28 -11.41 -9.68
C GLY A 101 -14.68 -12.27 -8.56
N ILE A 102 -13.45 -12.01 -8.11
CA ILE A 102 -12.88 -12.70 -6.96
C ILE A 102 -13.52 -12.13 -5.68
N SER A 103 -14.28 -12.97 -4.97
CA SER A 103 -14.95 -12.59 -3.74
C SER A 103 -13.95 -12.04 -2.71
N GLY A 104 -14.28 -10.88 -2.13
CA GLY A 104 -13.45 -10.23 -1.12
C GLY A 104 -12.27 -9.42 -1.67
N VAL A 105 -12.05 -9.37 -3.00
CA VAL A 105 -11.00 -8.52 -3.59
C VAL A 105 -11.61 -7.25 -4.15
N GLN A 106 -11.00 -6.11 -3.81
CA GLN A 106 -11.37 -4.78 -4.27
C GLN A 106 -10.21 -4.20 -5.07
N CYS A 107 -10.48 -3.84 -6.32
CA CYS A 107 -9.47 -3.33 -7.25
C CYS A 107 -10.08 -2.38 -8.30
N GLY A 108 -11.20 -1.75 -7.95
CA GLY A 108 -12.07 -1.07 -8.92
C GLY A 108 -12.90 -2.05 -9.75
N ALA A 109 -13.58 -1.53 -10.77
CA ALA A 109 -14.37 -2.33 -11.69
C ALA A 109 -13.79 -2.24 -13.11
N PRO A 110 -13.80 -3.33 -13.90
CA PRO A 110 -13.31 -3.32 -15.27
C PRO A 110 -13.87 -2.16 -16.10
N GLY A 111 -13.01 -1.51 -16.88
CA GLY A 111 -13.37 -0.39 -17.74
C GLY A 111 -13.40 0.98 -17.07
N HIS A 112 -13.13 1.07 -15.75
CA HIS A 112 -12.99 2.36 -15.07
C HIS A 112 -11.56 2.89 -15.23
N ALA A 113 -11.46 4.17 -15.61
CA ALA A 113 -10.19 4.83 -15.93
C ALA A 113 -9.24 5.01 -14.74
N ALA A 114 -9.75 4.98 -13.51
CA ALA A 114 -8.99 5.08 -12.26
C ALA A 114 -9.57 4.11 -11.21
N ILE A 115 -8.70 3.60 -10.35
CA ILE A 115 -9.04 2.67 -9.25
C ILE A 115 -9.16 3.47 -7.95
N GLN A 116 -10.32 4.10 -7.72
CA GLN A 116 -10.60 4.82 -6.47
C GLN A 116 -11.90 4.33 -5.85
N TYR A 117 -11.85 3.94 -4.58
CA TYR A 117 -12.99 3.38 -3.84
C TYR A 117 -12.76 3.51 -2.33
N ALA A 118 -13.78 3.17 -1.54
CA ALA A 118 -13.68 3.17 -0.08
C ALA A 118 -14.24 1.89 0.52
N LEU A 119 -13.67 1.48 1.66
CA LEU A 119 -14.11 0.33 2.45
C LEU A 119 -14.37 0.80 3.88
N ASP A 120 -15.57 0.50 4.40
CA ASP A 120 -15.89 0.68 5.81
C ASP A 120 -15.43 -0.56 6.59
N LEU A 121 -14.52 -0.37 7.55
CA LEU A 121 -13.94 -1.42 8.38
C LEU A 121 -14.54 -1.41 9.80
N PRO A 122 -14.46 -2.52 10.55
CA PRO A 122 -14.88 -2.57 11.96
C PRO A 122 -14.17 -1.54 12.85
N GLY A 123 -14.74 -1.23 14.02
CA GLY A 123 -14.11 -0.32 14.99
C GLY A 123 -14.10 1.15 14.54
N PRO A 124 -15.25 1.65 14.09
CA PRO A 124 -15.43 2.47 12.88
C PRO A 124 -14.15 3.11 12.33
N LEU A 125 -13.55 2.48 11.31
CA LEU A 125 -12.45 3.03 10.52
C LEU A 125 -12.82 2.94 9.04
N ARG A 126 -12.44 3.93 8.24
CA ARG A 126 -12.62 3.90 6.78
C ARG A 126 -11.27 3.84 6.08
N LEU A 127 -11.17 3.00 5.06
CA LEU A 127 -10.03 2.98 4.13
C LEU A 127 -10.49 3.61 2.81
N VAL A 128 -9.86 4.69 2.37
CA VAL A 128 -10.09 5.31 1.07
C VAL A 128 -8.88 5.05 0.20
N VAL A 129 -9.06 4.33 -0.90
CA VAL A 129 -8.02 4.01 -1.87
C VAL A 129 -8.07 5.01 -3.01
N LEU A 130 -6.92 5.62 -3.33
CA LEU A 130 -6.76 6.61 -4.39
C LEU A 130 -5.69 6.18 -5.40
N ASP A 131 -5.95 6.49 -6.67
CA ASP A 131 -5.13 6.08 -7.80
C ASP A 131 -4.24 7.23 -8.26
N SER A 132 -3.01 7.21 -7.75
CA SER A 132 -1.96 8.18 -8.09
C SER A 132 -1.19 7.84 -9.38
N LEU A 133 -1.47 6.71 -10.04
CA LEU A 133 -0.71 6.25 -11.22
C LEU A 133 -0.90 7.23 -12.39
N MET A 134 0.22 7.63 -13.00
CA MET A 134 0.24 8.37 -14.25
C MET A 134 0.81 7.46 -15.34
N PRO A 135 0.03 7.07 -16.37
CA PRO A 135 0.48 6.11 -17.37
C PRO A 135 1.81 6.53 -18.02
N GLY A 136 2.80 5.64 -17.98
CA GLY A 136 4.12 5.85 -18.58
C GLY A 136 5.02 6.83 -17.83
N ARG A 137 4.66 7.23 -16.60
CA ARG A 137 5.45 8.13 -15.75
C ARG A 137 5.77 7.45 -14.42
N PRO A 138 7.03 7.51 -13.93
CA PRO A 138 7.37 7.02 -12.61
C PRO A 138 6.80 7.91 -11.48
N GLU A 139 6.55 9.18 -11.76
CA GLU A 139 5.96 10.11 -10.81
C GLU A 139 4.43 10.02 -10.73
N GLY A 140 3.93 10.21 -9.51
CA GLY A 140 2.51 10.20 -9.23
C GLY A 140 1.81 11.51 -9.57
N GLY A 141 0.50 11.43 -9.72
CA GLY A 141 -0.31 12.63 -9.83
C GLY A 141 -1.80 12.42 -9.75
N PHE A 142 -2.51 13.51 -9.51
CA PHE A 142 -3.96 13.59 -9.63
C PHE A 142 -4.36 14.70 -10.61
N ASP A 143 -5.33 14.41 -11.47
CA ASP A 143 -6.05 15.43 -12.22
C ASP A 143 -7.31 15.87 -11.47
N ALA A 144 -7.98 16.90 -12.00
CA ALA A 144 -9.19 17.45 -11.40
C ALA A 144 -10.30 16.40 -11.24
N SER A 145 -10.40 15.42 -12.15
CA SER A 145 -11.44 14.39 -12.06
C SER A 145 -11.17 13.42 -10.91
N ARG A 146 -9.92 12.97 -10.76
CA ARG A 146 -9.52 12.07 -9.67
C ARG A 146 -9.58 12.77 -8.31
N LEU A 147 -9.20 14.04 -8.22
CA LEU A 147 -9.36 14.85 -7.00
C LEU A 147 -10.83 15.04 -6.62
N SER A 148 -11.70 15.33 -7.60
CA SER A 148 -13.14 15.45 -7.37
C SER A 148 -13.75 14.15 -6.86
N GLN A 149 -13.36 13.01 -7.43
CA GLN A 149 -13.79 11.70 -6.94
C GLN A 149 -13.24 11.40 -5.54
N ALA A 150 -11.98 11.76 -5.25
CA ALA A 150 -11.40 11.61 -3.91
C ALA A 150 -12.17 12.44 -2.87
N GLN A 151 -12.54 13.68 -3.22
CA GLN A 151 -13.38 14.53 -2.38
C GLN A 151 -14.75 13.89 -2.11
N ALA A 152 -15.40 13.34 -3.13
CA ALA A 152 -16.69 12.66 -2.95
C ALA A 152 -16.58 11.48 -1.98
N LEU A 153 -15.56 10.63 -2.15
CA LEU A 153 -15.33 9.46 -1.29
C LEU A 153 -15.08 9.83 0.19
N LEU A 154 -14.37 10.94 0.44
CA LEU A 154 -14.11 11.45 1.78
C LEU A 154 -15.34 12.12 2.40
N ALA A 155 -16.15 12.83 1.60
CA ALA A 155 -17.36 13.51 2.04
C ALA A 155 -18.50 12.56 2.43
N GLU A 156 -18.47 11.29 2.00
CA GLU A 156 -19.48 10.28 2.37
C GLU A 156 -19.50 9.97 3.89
N ARG A 157 -18.34 10.05 4.57
CA ARG A 157 -18.19 9.70 5.99
C ARG A 157 -17.33 10.73 6.73
N PRO A 158 -17.78 11.99 6.85
CA PRO A 158 -16.94 13.10 7.33
C PRO A 158 -16.58 13.02 8.82
N ALA A 159 -17.22 12.12 9.58
CA ALA A 159 -16.97 11.92 11.00
C ALA A 159 -16.30 10.57 11.33
N THR A 160 -16.02 9.74 10.32
CA THR A 160 -15.37 8.42 10.53
C THR A 160 -13.87 8.57 10.36
N PRO A 161 -13.05 8.15 11.36
CA PRO A 161 -11.60 8.10 11.21
C PRO A 161 -11.20 7.40 9.91
N THR A 162 -10.33 8.01 9.12
CA THR A 162 -10.02 7.57 7.77
C THR A 162 -8.53 7.39 7.54
N ILE A 163 -8.14 6.26 6.96
CA ILE A 163 -6.85 6.05 6.30
C ILE A 163 -7.05 6.29 4.80
N VAL A 164 -6.27 7.18 4.22
CA VAL A 164 -6.15 7.33 2.77
C VAL A 164 -4.95 6.50 2.30
N ALA A 165 -5.13 5.63 1.31
CA ALA A 165 -4.08 4.82 0.71
C ALA A 165 -3.84 5.24 -0.73
N LEU A 166 -2.58 5.46 -1.10
CA LEU A 166 -2.14 5.81 -2.45
C LEU A 166 -0.70 5.33 -2.65
N HIS A 167 -0.21 5.20 -3.88
CA HIS A 167 1.12 4.63 -4.08
C HIS A 167 2.27 5.63 -3.86
N HIS A 168 2.21 6.82 -4.46
CA HIS A 168 3.33 7.77 -4.49
C HIS A 168 3.33 8.73 -3.29
N PRO A 169 4.41 8.83 -2.50
CA PRO A 169 4.47 9.68 -1.31
C PRO A 169 4.13 11.16 -1.61
N PRO A 170 3.24 11.79 -0.81
CA PRO A 170 2.83 13.17 -0.99
C PRO A 170 3.69 14.17 -0.20
N HIS A 171 4.97 13.87 0.01
CA HIS A 171 5.93 14.82 0.60
C HIS A 171 7.37 14.43 0.22
N GLY A 172 8.29 15.38 0.36
CA GLY A 172 9.72 15.11 0.21
C GLY A 172 10.25 14.25 1.36
N THR A 173 11.10 13.28 1.04
CA THR A 173 11.66 12.30 1.97
C THR A 173 13.16 12.47 2.22
N GLY A 174 13.83 13.27 1.37
CA GLY A 174 15.28 13.44 1.39
C GLY A 174 16.02 12.42 0.53
N LEU A 175 15.33 11.41 0.00
CA LEU A 175 15.87 10.47 -0.99
C LEU A 175 15.72 11.11 -2.36
N ALA A 176 16.72 11.88 -2.80
CA ALA A 176 16.62 12.78 -3.95
C ALA A 176 16.06 12.10 -5.22
N ALA A 177 16.53 10.87 -5.54
CA ALA A 177 16.04 10.11 -6.69
C ALA A 177 14.56 9.70 -6.56
N MET A 178 14.11 9.33 -5.35
CA MET A 178 12.72 8.95 -5.09
C MET A 178 11.81 10.17 -4.99
N ASP A 179 12.29 11.28 -4.45
CA ASP A 179 11.53 12.53 -4.36
C ASP A 179 11.18 13.07 -5.75
N ALA A 180 12.05 12.88 -6.75
CA ALA A 180 11.76 13.19 -8.15
C ALA A 180 10.61 12.35 -8.75
N MET A 181 10.31 11.19 -8.16
CA MET A 181 9.26 10.25 -8.58
C MET A 181 8.08 10.19 -7.58
N GLY A 182 8.04 11.07 -6.57
CA GLY A 182 6.91 11.17 -5.63
C GLY A 182 5.61 11.66 -6.28
N LEU A 183 4.62 12.02 -5.45
CA LEU A 183 3.40 12.67 -5.95
C LEU A 183 3.72 14.12 -6.37
N GLN A 184 3.69 14.40 -7.67
CA GLN A 184 4.08 15.70 -8.23
C GLN A 184 2.85 16.50 -8.68
N GLN A 185 2.11 15.97 -9.65
CA GLN A 185 0.97 16.68 -10.22
C GLN A 185 -0.22 16.66 -9.24
N GLY A 186 -0.76 17.83 -8.90
CA GLY A 186 -1.91 17.93 -8.00
C GLY A 186 -1.57 17.81 -6.52
N LEU A 187 -0.28 17.89 -6.14
CA LEU A 187 0.17 17.76 -4.75
C LEU A 187 -0.45 18.83 -3.85
N THR A 188 -0.44 20.10 -4.26
CA THR A 188 -1.02 21.21 -3.49
C THR A 188 -2.53 21.04 -3.29
N GLU A 189 -3.24 20.62 -4.33
CA GLU A 189 -4.66 20.36 -4.27
C GLU A 189 -4.98 19.15 -3.40
N PHE A 190 -4.14 18.10 -3.44
CA PHE A 190 -4.25 16.96 -2.55
C PHE A 190 -4.00 17.36 -1.09
N GLU A 191 -3.00 18.21 -0.81
CA GLU A 191 -2.78 18.76 0.52
C GLU A 191 -4.00 19.55 1.01
N GLY A 192 -4.58 20.41 0.17
CA GLY A 192 -5.80 21.15 0.46
C GLY A 192 -7.01 20.23 0.68
N LEU A 193 -7.09 19.12 -0.07
CA LEU A 193 -8.11 18.09 0.13
C LEU A 193 -7.96 17.45 1.51
N ILE A 194 -6.75 17.03 1.91
CA ILE A 194 -6.52 16.48 3.25
C ILE A 194 -6.83 17.53 4.32
N ALA A 195 -6.39 18.77 4.16
CA ALA A 195 -6.64 19.85 5.11
C ALA A 195 -8.14 20.13 5.36
N SER A 196 -8.99 19.92 4.34
CA SER A 196 -10.44 20.11 4.45
C SER A 196 -11.21 18.91 5.02
N HIS A 197 -10.53 17.78 5.25
CA HIS A 197 -11.14 16.54 5.77
C HIS A 197 -10.46 16.12 7.09
N PRO A 198 -10.83 16.74 8.23
CA PRO A 198 -10.16 16.54 9.53
C PRO A 198 -10.29 15.12 10.10
N GLN A 199 -11.14 14.28 9.51
CA GLN A 199 -11.26 12.86 9.87
C GLN A 199 -10.17 11.97 9.28
N VAL A 200 -9.33 12.49 8.37
CA VAL A 200 -8.20 11.74 7.80
C VAL A 200 -7.06 11.70 8.83
N ASP A 201 -6.86 10.55 9.48
CA ASP A 201 -5.78 10.37 10.45
C ASP A 201 -4.43 10.15 9.76
N ARG A 202 -4.45 9.38 8.65
CA ARG A 202 -3.23 8.96 7.94
C ARG A 202 -3.41 8.93 6.45
N VAL A 203 -2.30 9.19 5.78
CA VAL A 203 -2.04 8.75 4.42
C VAL A 203 -1.00 7.61 4.50
N VAL A 204 -1.27 6.48 3.86
CA VAL A 204 -0.33 5.37 3.74
C VAL A 204 0.06 5.18 2.29
N CYS A 205 1.33 4.87 2.05
CA CYS A 205 1.88 4.71 0.70
C CYS A 205 2.92 3.61 0.55
N GLY A 206 3.30 3.36 -0.71
CA GLY A 206 4.37 2.45 -1.11
C GLY A 206 5.53 3.21 -1.72
N HIS A 207 6.02 2.74 -2.87
CA HIS A 207 6.96 3.37 -3.81
C HIS A 207 8.40 3.50 -3.28
N LEU A 208 8.58 3.90 -2.02
CA LEU A 208 9.90 4.11 -1.44
C LEU A 208 10.63 2.81 -1.10
N HIS A 209 9.91 1.70 -1.00
CA HIS A 209 10.42 0.42 -0.50
C HIS A 209 11.19 0.59 0.82
N ARG A 210 10.64 1.41 1.73
CA ARG A 210 11.13 1.56 3.11
C ARG A 210 10.10 2.24 3.96
N MET A 211 10.16 1.96 5.26
CA MET A 211 9.36 2.70 6.22
C MET A 211 9.88 4.13 6.33
N THR A 212 9.01 5.08 6.02
CA THR A 212 9.21 6.51 6.30
C THR A 212 8.02 7.03 7.09
N LEU A 213 8.23 8.07 7.88
CA LEU A 213 7.19 8.79 8.60
C LEU A 213 7.33 10.28 8.31
N GLY A 214 6.28 10.86 7.74
CA GLY A 214 6.17 12.28 7.44
C GLY A 214 4.77 12.79 7.76
N ARG A 215 4.38 13.89 7.11
CA ARG A 215 3.07 14.54 7.30
C ARG A 215 2.67 15.29 6.04
N ILE A 216 1.37 15.33 5.76
CA ILE A 216 0.73 16.23 4.80
C ILE A 216 -0.50 16.86 5.45
N ALA A 217 -0.62 18.19 5.42
CA ALA A 217 -1.57 18.91 6.24
C ALA A 217 -1.51 18.45 7.72
N HIS A 218 -2.59 17.91 8.29
CA HIS A 218 -2.59 17.37 9.66
C HIS A 218 -2.31 15.85 9.73
N ALA A 219 -2.46 15.13 8.62
CA ALA A 219 -2.41 13.66 8.59
C ALA A 219 -0.97 13.15 8.56
N SER A 220 -0.70 12.10 9.35
CA SER A 220 0.60 11.42 9.27
C SER A 220 0.74 10.69 7.94
N VAL A 221 1.93 10.71 7.33
CA VAL A 221 2.22 9.96 6.11
C VAL A 221 3.16 8.82 6.46
N ILE A 222 2.81 7.59 6.08
CA ILE A 222 3.64 6.41 6.34
C ILE A 222 3.83 5.63 5.04
N SER A 223 5.08 5.52 4.57
CA SER A 223 5.41 4.56 3.50
C SER A 223 5.67 3.19 4.09
N ALA A 224 5.20 2.13 3.44
CA ALA A 224 5.50 0.76 3.80
C ALA A 224 6.82 0.30 3.14
N PRO A 225 7.61 -0.54 3.82
CA PRO A 225 8.70 -1.26 3.16
C PRO A 225 8.16 -2.18 2.06
N SER A 226 9.03 -2.52 1.10
CA SER A 226 8.71 -3.54 0.11
C SER A 226 8.69 -4.92 0.78
N THR A 227 7.78 -5.78 0.32
CA THR A 227 7.79 -7.20 0.69
C THR A 227 8.98 -7.97 0.11
N ALA A 228 9.77 -7.36 -0.78
CA ALA A 228 10.95 -7.96 -1.40
C ALA A 228 12.22 -7.13 -1.14
N HIS A 229 12.54 -6.18 -2.00
CA HIS A 229 13.82 -5.46 -1.99
C HIS A 229 13.63 -4.01 -1.62
N GLN A 230 14.57 -3.44 -0.85
CA GLN A 230 14.45 -2.06 -0.38
C GLN A 230 15.19 -1.08 -1.30
N VAL A 231 14.84 0.20 -1.27
CA VAL A 231 15.70 1.27 -1.81
C VAL A 231 16.76 1.61 -0.77
N ALA A 232 18.01 1.75 -1.18
CA ALA A 232 19.12 2.09 -0.29
C ALA A 232 18.89 3.42 0.42
N LEU A 233 19.19 3.45 1.73
CA LEU A 233 19.17 4.70 2.50
C LEU A 233 20.46 5.49 2.25
N ASP A 234 20.43 6.33 1.22
CA ASP A 234 21.48 7.32 0.98
C ASP A 234 20.83 8.69 0.79
N LEU A 235 21.10 9.60 1.73
CA LEU A 235 20.52 10.94 1.79
C LEU A 235 21.44 12.00 1.16
N ALA A 236 22.54 11.59 0.52
CA ALA A 236 23.34 12.52 -0.25
C ALA A 236 22.50 13.07 -1.44
N PRO A 237 22.53 14.39 -1.71
CA PRO A 237 21.71 14.99 -2.77
C PRO A 237 21.94 14.41 -4.17
N ASP A 238 23.12 13.84 -4.42
CA ASP A 238 23.55 13.21 -5.67
C ASP A 238 23.63 11.67 -5.59
N ALA A 239 23.11 11.08 -4.52
CA ALA A 239 23.07 9.62 -4.36
C ALA A 239 22.30 8.97 -5.53
N PRO A 240 22.89 7.96 -6.21
CA PRO A 240 22.18 7.24 -7.24
C PRO A 240 21.09 6.35 -6.62
N LEU A 241 20.01 6.11 -7.37
CA LEU A 241 19.03 5.10 -6.99
C LEU A 241 19.69 3.71 -6.95
N ALA A 242 19.58 3.03 -5.81
CA ALA A 242 20.16 1.72 -5.63
C ALA A 242 19.23 0.81 -4.84
N ILE A 243 19.25 -0.48 -5.16
CA ILE A 243 18.58 -1.52 -4.40
C ILE A 243 19.46 -1.93 -3.21
N ALA A 244 18.87 -1.97 -2.02
CA ALA A 244 19.43 -2.58 -0.83
C ALA A 244 18.70 -3.89 -0.52
N LEU A 245 19.48 -4.92 -0.15
CA LEU A 245 18.95 -6.18 0.36
C LEU A 245 18.78 -6.13 1.88
N GLU A 246 18.31 -4.97 2.38
CA GLU A 246 17.79 -4.86 3.74
C GLU A 246 16.60 -5.83 3.89
N PRO A 247 16.32 -6.33 5.10
CA PRO A 247 15.18 -7.20 5.33
C PRO A 247 13.88 -6.58 4.80
N ALA A 248 13.09 -7.38 4.09
CA ALA A 248 11.74 -7.02 3.70
C ALA A 248 10.86 -6.72 4.93
N GLY A 249 9.67 -6.16 4.71
CA GLY A 249 8.73 -5.95 5.80
C GLY A 249 7.32 -5.64 5.33
N TRP A 250 6.47 -5.30 6.28
CA TRP A 250 5.11 -4.81 6.07
C TRP A 250 4.64 -4.01 7.29
N LEU A 251 3.53 -3.30 7.15
CA LEU A 251 2.93 -2.56 8.26
C LEU A 251 1.68 -3.28 8.79
N ILE A 252 1.44 -3.14 10.09
CA ILE A 252 0.19 -3.54 10.75
C ILE A 252 -0.40 -2.30 11.41
N HIS A 253 -1.54 -1.84 10.93
CA HIS A 253 -2.31 -0.76 11.53
C HIS A 253 -3.34 -1.33 12.50
N ALA A 254 -3.22 -1.00 13.77
CA ALA A 254 -4.07 -1.48 14.85
C ALA A 254 -4.91 -0.36 15.46
N TRP A 255 -6.18 -0.63 15.76
CA TRP A 255 -7.09 0.30 16.45
C TRP A 255 -8.15 -0.47 17.23
N GLY A 256 -8.87 0.19 18.13
CA GLY A 256 -9.95 -0.46 18.88
C GLY A 256 -10.51 0.42 20.01
N PRO A 257 -11.43 -0.13 20.82
CA PRO A 257 -12.04 0.61 21.93
C PRO A 257 -10.98 1.19 22.89
N GLY A 258 -10.92 2.52 22.99
CA GLY A 258 -9.94 3.23 23.83
C GLY A 258 -8.51 3.23 23.32
N MET A 259 -8.25 2.68 22.13
CA MET A 259 -6.94 2.62 21.50
C MET A 259 -6.92 3.54 20.27
N PRO A 260 -5.98 4.51 20.19
CA PRO A 260 -5.80 5.29 18.97
C PRO A 260 -5.33 4.38 17.83
N LEU A 261 -5.42 4.85 16.59
CA LEU A 261 -4.78 4.16 15.49
C LEU A 261 -3.26 4.09 15.76
N VAL A 262 -2.63 2.94 15.55
CA VAL A 262 -1.17 2.72 15.74
C VAL A 262 -0.66 1.92 14.56
N SER A 263 0.53 2.24 14.04
CA SER A 263 1.17 1.48 12.97
C SER A 263 2.41 0.78 13.51
N HIS A 264 2.51 -0.52 13.31
CA HIS A 264 3.67 -1.32 13.65
C HIS A 264 4.41 -1.73 12.39
N LEU A 265 5.74 -1.59 12.39
CA LEU A 265 6.61 -2.20 11.39
C LEU A 265 6.85 -3.65 11.77
N ALA A 266 6.51 -4.58 10.89
CA ALA A 266 6.90 -5.96 10.96
C ALA A 266 8.01 -6.22 9.93
N VAL A 267 9.08 -6.87 10.37
CA VAL A 267 10.26 -7.15 9.53
C VAL A 267 10.28 -8.63 9.18
N ALA A 268 10.55 -8.94 7.93
CA ALA A 268 10.71 -10.30 7.43
C ALA A 268 11.99 -10.93 7.99
N GLY A 269 11.94 -12.22 8.29
CA GLY A 269 13.07 -12.97 8.81
C GLY A 269 12.72 -13.87 9.99
N HIS A 270 13.69 -14.70 10.38
CA HIS A 270 13.60 -15.54 11.56
C HIS A 270 14.01 -14.74 12.78
N HIS A 271 13.02 -14.41 13.62
CA HIS A 271 13.23 -13.68 14.85
C HIS A 271 12.95 -14.63 16.02
N GLU A 272 13.93 -14.81 16.91
CA GLU A 272 13.74 -15.56 18.13
C GLU A 272 12.74 -14.84 19.03
N ARG A 273 11.76 -15.57 19.55
CA ARG A 273 10.83 -15.06 20.55
C ARG A 273 11.22 -15.60 21.91
N ILE A 274 11.64 -14.72 22.81
CA ILE A 274 11.87 -15.05 24.22
C ILE A 274 10.49 -15.05 24.90
N PRO A 275 9.97 -16.21 25.36
CA PRO A 275 8.69 -16.26 26.06
C PRO A 275 8.82 -15.77 27.52
N ASP A 276 7.68 -15.47 28.14
CA ASP A 276 7.52 -15.30 29.60
C ASP A 276 8.40 -14.23 30.28
N LEU A 277 8.21 -12.96 29.90
CA LEU A 277 8.78 -11.77 30.60
C LEU A 277 7.93 -11.32 31.80
#